data_AF-A0A060BU04-F1
#
_entry.id   AF-A0A060BU04-F1
#
_cell.length_a   1.000
_cell.length_b   1.000
_cell.length_c   1.000
_cell.angle_alpha   90.00
_cell.angle_beta   90.00
_cell.angle_gamma   90.00
#
_symmetry.space_group_name_H-M   'P 1'
#
loop_
_entity.id
_entity.type
_entity.pdbx_description
1 polymer ?
#
loop_
_entity_poly.entity_id
_entity_poly.type
_entity_poly.pdbx_seq_one_letter_code
_entity_poly.pdbx_strand_id
1 'polypeptide(L)'
;DQLLASHVTQWNQIWSRGIDIFGASGPLQDLQKLVTASLYYILISVDSEWPYSVAPGSIDSTSYNSHVFWDSELFVGPTLLHLYPEFAQSFIEYRLNRREGARLKAESYPTP
;
A
#
# COMPACT_ATOMS: atom_id res chain seq x y z
N ASP A 1 15.59 19.54 -14.59
CA ASP A 1 14.84 20.46 -13.71
C ASP A 1 13.33 20.27 -13.77
N GLN A 2 12.69 20.32 -14.94
CA GLN A 2 11.22 20.20 -15.06
C GLN A 2 10.64 18.88 -14.48
N LEU A 3 11.28 17.73 -14.76
CA LEU A 3 10.84 16.43 -14.23
C LEU A 3 10.92 16.38 -12.70
N LEU A 4 12.01 16.86 -12.11
CA LEU A 4 12.19 16.91 -10.66
C LEU A 4 11.14 17.83 -10.02
N ALA A 5 10.90 19.01 -10.61
CA ALA A 5 9.88 19.94 -10.14
C ALA A 5 8.49 19.28 -10.15
N SER A 6 8.12 18.64 -11.26
CA SER A 6 6.86 17.90 -11.37
C SER A 6 6.75 16.78 -10.33
N HIS A 7 7.82 16.01 -10.12
CA HIS A 7 7.85 14.93 -9.13
C HIS A 7 7.65 15.44 -7.71
N VAL A 8 8.34 16.52 -7.32
CA VAL A 8 8.20 17.15 -6.01
C VAL A 8 6.79 17.71 -5.82
N THR A 9 6.21 18.33 -6.85
CA THR A 9 4.82 18.82 -6.80
C THR A 9 3.83 17.68 -6.52
N GLN A 10 3.96 16.54 -7.20
CA GLN A 10 3.09 15.39 -6.96
C GLN A 10 3.26 14.82 -5.54
N TRP A 11 4.50 14.69 -5.07
CA TRP A 11 4.73 14.24 -3.69
C TRP A 11 4.16 15.20 -2.65
N ASN A 12 4.24 16.51 -2.86
CA ASN A 12 3.64 17.49 -1.95
C ASN A 12 2.11 17.36 -1.89
N GLN A 13 1.46 17.03 -3.02
CA GLN A 13 0.02 16.75 -3.03
C GLN A 13 -0.31 15.49 -2.23
N ILE A 14 0.47 14.42 -2.40
CA ILE A 14 0.31 13.19 -1.62
C ILE A 14 0.49 13.49 -0.13
N TRP A 15 1.57 14.16 0.25
CA TRP A 15 1.89 14.48 1.65
C TRP A 15 0.90 15.43 2.33
N SER A 16 0.09 16.18 1.57
CA SER A 16 -1.00 16.98 2.15
C SER A 16 -2.07 16.14 2.87
N ARG A 17 -2.11 14.83 2.60
CA ARG A 17 -2.98 13.83 3.25
C ARG A 17 -2.19 12.87 4.15
N GLY A 18 -0.93 13.20 4.44
CA GLY A 18 -0.05 12.41 5.29
C GLY A 18 -0.45 12.45 6.78
N ILE A 19 0.38 11.83 7.61
CA ILE A 19 0.18 11.79 9.06
C ILE A 19 1.21 12.71 9.72
N ASP A 20 0.72 13.73 10.42
CA ASP A 20 1.53 14.64 11.23
C ASP A 20 1.30 14.41 12.73
N ILE A 21 2.38 14.20 13.47
CA ILE A 21 2.39 14.07 14.92
C ILE A 21 2.54 15.48 15.51
N PHE A 22 1.47 15.97 16.13
CA PHE A 22 1.46 17.29 16.74
C PHE A 22 2.56 17.43 17.81
N GLY A 23 3.34 18.51 17.71
CA GLY A 23 4.43 18.79 18.66
C GLY A 23 5.65 17.86 18.52
N ALA A 24 5.84 17.22 17.36
CA ALA A 24 6.97 16.35 17.08
C ALA A 24 8.32 17.01 17.39
N SER A 25 8.89 16.67 18.54
CA SER A 25 10.18 17.13 19.03
C SER A 25 10.80 16.02 19.89
N GLY A 26 12.14 15.98 19.99
CA GLY A 26 12.85 14.91 20.69
C GLY A 26 12.40 13.52 20.19
N PRO A 27 12.00 12.58 21.07
CA PRO A 27 11.55 11.24 20.66
C PRO A 27 10.35 11.25 19.69
N LEU A 28 9.46 12.25 19.75
CA LEU A 28 8.32 12.35 18.83
C LEU A 28 8.74 12.73 17.41
N GLN A 29 9.88 13.42 17.26
CA GLN A 29 10.45 13.70 15.94
C GLN A 29 10.95 12.42 15.26
N ASP A 30 11.49 11.47 16.02
CA ASP A 30 11.92 10.19 15.48
C ASP A 30 10.73 9.29 15.16
N LEU A 31 9.67 9.34 15.96
CA LEU A 31 8.40 8.69 15.64
C LEU A 31 7.78 9.27 14.35
N GLN A 32 7.79 10.59 14.16
CA GLN A 32 7.34 11.22 12.91
C GLN A 32 8.09 10.65 11.71
N LYS A 33 9.43 10.57 11.78
CA LYS A 33 10.25 10.02 10.70
C LYS A 33 9.88 8.57 10.41
N LEU A 34 9.68 7.75 11.44
CA LEU A 34 9.29 6.34 11.28
C LEU A 34 7.93 6.21 10.59
N VAL A 35 6.93 6.96 11.04
CA VAL A 35 5.58 6.96 10.43
C VAL A 35 5.64 7.42 8.97
N THR A 36 6.35 8.51 8.69
CA THR A 36 6.52 9.03 7.33
C THR A 36 7.25 8.01 6.45
N ALA A 37 8.31 7.37 6.95
CA ALA A 37 9.04 6.34 6.20
C ALA A 37 8.16 5.11 5.92
N SER A 38 7.43 4.60 6.92
CA SER A 38 6.52 3.47 6.73
C SER A 38 5.44 3.78 5.70
N LEU A 39 4.85 4.98 5.75
CA LEU A 39 3.85 5.38 4.77
C LEU A 39 4.45 5.57 3.37
N TYR A 40 5.66 6.12 3.27
CA TYR A 40 6.39 6.23 2.01
C TYR A 40 6.55 4.86 1.32
N TYR A 41 7.03 3.85 2.05
CA TYR A 41 7.22 2.50 1.48
C TYR A 41 5.91 1.86 1.01
N ILE A 42 4.80 2.12 1.70
CA ILE A 42 3.47 1.70 1.23
C ILE A 42 3.11 2.43 -0.08
N LEU A 43 3.25 3.76 -0.10
CA LEU A 43 2.81 4.60 -1.22
C LEU A 43 3.57 4.33 -2.52
N ILE A 44 4.86 4.01 -2.46
CA ILE A 44 5.62 3.63 -3.67
C ILE A 44 5.26 2.23 -4.20
N SER A 45 4.48 1.44 -3.44
CA SER A 45 4.09 0.07 -3.78
C SER A 45 2.68 -0.03 -4.37
N VAL A 46 1.96 1.09 -4.43
CA VAL A 46 0.56 1.13 -4.85
C VAL A 46 0.38 2.14 -5.98
N ASP A 47 -0.56 1.84 -6.86
CA ASP A 47 -0.97 2.71 -7.94
C ASP A 47 -2.48 2.52 -8.17
N SER A 48 -3.23 3.61 -8.31
CA SER A 48 -4.66 3.56 -8.60
C SER A 48 -4.96 3.09 -10.02
N GLU A 49 -4.01 3.22 -10.95
CA GLU A 49 -4.18 2.79 -12.34
C GLU A 49 -3.79 1.31 -12.56
N TRP A 50 -3.21 0.67 -11.55
CA TRP A 50 -2.75 -0.71 -11.66
C TRP A 50 -3.49 -1.62 -10.66
N PRO A 51 -4.31 -2.59 -11.11
CA PRO A 51 -5.10 -3.45 -10.21
C PRO A 51 -4.25 -4.58 -9.59
N TYR A 52 -3.13 -4.19 -8.99
CA TYR A 52 -2.21 -5.03 -8.23
C TYR A 52 -2.20 -4.58 -6.77
N SER A 53 -2.14 -5.57 -5.88
CA SER A 53 -2.05 -5.34 -4.45
C SER A 53 -0.61 -5.46 -3.96
N VAL A 54 -0.36 -5.09 -2.70
CA VAL A 54 0.98 -5.04 -2.12
C VAL A 54 1.42 -6.42 -1.62
N ALA A 55 2.68 -6.77 -1.89
CA ALA A 55 3.33 -7.94 -1.32
C ALA A 55 4.12 -7.58 -0.05
N PRO A 56 4.33 -8.52 0.89
CA PRO A 56 5.26 -8.34 1.98
C PRO A 56 6.66 -8.01 1.44
N GLY A 57 7.22 -6.88 1.87
CA GLY A 57 8.51 -6.39 1.37
C GLY A 57 8.43 -5.61 0.05
N SER A 58 7.25 -5.10 -0.33
CA SER A 58 7.11 -4.07 -1.38
C SER A 58 7.75 -4.49 -2.72
N ILE A 59 8.17 -3.51 -3.54
CA ILE A 59 8.85 -3.66 -4.82
C ILE A 59 10.37 -3.81 -4.69
N ASP A 60 10.91 -3.58 -3.49
CA ASP A 60 12.35 -3.60 -3.20
C ASP A 60 12.86 -4.97 -2.74
N SER A 61 11.95 -5.90 -2.39
CA SER A 61 12.30 -7.25 -1.94
C SER A 61 11.77 -8.35 -2.86
N THR A 62 12.61 -9.37 -3.10
CA THR A 62 12.18 -10.66 -3.65
C THR A 62 11.71 -11.64 -2.58
N SER A 63 11.77 -11.23 -1.30
CA SER A 63 11.19 -12.01 -0.21
C SER A 63 9.71 -12.29 -0.48
N TYR A 64 9.22 -13.45 -0.04
CA TYR A 64 7.85 -13.89 -0.29
C TYR A 64 7.45 -14.01 -1.78
N ASN A 65 8.43 -14.07 -2.70
CA ASN A 65 8.23 -14.17 -4.16
C ASN A 65 7.29 -13.09 -4.73
N SER A 66 7.24 -11.92 -4.08
CA SER A 66 6.33 -10.83 -4.45
C SER A 66 4.85 -11.28 -4.52
N HIS A 67 4.48 -12.33 -3.79
CA HIS A 67 3.11 -12.81 -3.72
C HIS A 67 2.26 -11.87 -2.85
N VAL A 68 1.00 -11.69 -3.23
CA VAL A 68 0.02 -10.94 -2.45
C VAL A 68 -0.60 -11.85 -1.39
N PHE A 69 -0.54 -11.40 -0.14
CA PHE A 69 -1.09 -12.08 1.02
C PHE A 69 -2.29 -11.32 1.59
N TRP A 70 -2.96 -11.92 2.58
CA TRP A 70 -4.01 -11.29 3.41
C TRP A 70 -3.54 -10.00 4.11
N ASP A 71 -2.23 -9.81 4.25
CA ASP A 71 -1.58 -8.62 4.82
C ASP A 71 -2.00 -7.31 4.13
N SER A 72 -2.21 -7.36 2.81
CA SER A 72 -2.55 -6.17 2.03
C SER A 72 -3.89 -5.57 2.46
N GLU A 73 -4.94 -6.39 2.63
CA GLU A 73 -6.25 -5.90 3.08
C GLU A 73 -6.34 -5.67 4.59
N LEU A 74 -5.59 -6.43 5.40
CA LEU A 74 -5.72 -6.36 6.86
C LEU A 74 -4.81 -5.33 7.53
N PHE A 75 -3.56 -5.19 7.06
CA PHE A 75 -2.58 -4.32 7.71
C PHE A 75 -2.37 -3.01 6.94
N VAL A 76 -2.38 -3.06 5.61
CA VAL A 76 -2.18 -1.86 4.76
C VAL A 76 -3.50 -1.19 4.41
N GLY A 77 -4.52 -2.00 4.09
CA GLY A 77 -5.83 -1.58 3.64
C GLY A 77 -6.50 -0.50 4.50
N PRO A 78 -6.56 -0.62 5.84
CA PRO A 78 -7.24 0.38 6.68
C PRO A 78 -6.62 1.78 6.58
N THR A 79 -5.28 1.87 6.54
CA THR A 79 -4.55 3.14 6.42
C THR A 79 -4.81 3.77 5.06
N LEU A 80 -4.70 3.00 3.98
CA LEU A 80 -4.97 3.53 2.64
C LEU A 80 -6.45 3.87 2.45
N LEU A 81 -7.38 3.08 2.98
CA LEU A 81 -8.80 3.38 2.87
C LEU A 81 -9.15 4.73 3.50
N HIS A 82 -8.49 5.09 4.61
CA HIS A 82 -8.71 6.35 5.29
C HIS A 82 -8.01 7.53 4.62
N LEU A 83 -6.74 7.36 4.24
CA LEU A 83 -5.92 8.46 3.73
C LEU A 83 -5.99 8.61 2.21
N TYR A 84 -6.04 7.50 1.47
CA TYR A 84 -5.91 7.37 0.01
C TYR A 84 -6.87 6.30 -0.57
N PRO A 85 -8.21 6.44 -0.43
CA PRO A 85 -9.19 5.44 -0.88
C PRO A 85 -9.03 5.02 -2.34
N GLU A 86 -8.52 5.91 -3.20
CA GLU A 86 -8.17 5.61 -4.59
C GLU A 86 -7.16 4.46 -4.73
N PHE A 87 -6.23 4.32 -3.79
CA PHE A 87 -5.27 3.21 -3.77
C PHE A 87 -5.85 1.97 -3.09
N ALA A 88 -6.73 2.14 -2.09
CA ALA A 88 -7.36 1.00 -1.43
C ALA A 88 -8.32 0.23 -2.37
N GLN A 89 -8.90 0.90 -3.36
CA GLN A 89 -9.78 0.27 -4.36
C GLN A 89 -9.05 -0.83 -5.14
N SER A 90 -7.77 -0.65 -5.47
CA SER A 90 -6.99 -1.61 -6.26
C SER A 90 -6.85 -2.97 -5.56
N PHE A 91 -6.91 -3.02 -4.23
CA PHE A 91 -6.82 -4.27 -3.46
C PHE A 91 -8.07 -5.12 -3.65
N ILE A 92 -9.25 -4.49 -3.62
CA ILE A 92 -10.52 -5.20 -3.86
C ILE A 92 -10.60 -5.64 -5.32
N GLU A 93 -10.23 -4.78 -6.26
CA GLU A 93 -10.17 -5.12 -7.69
C GLU A 93 -9.22 -6.29 -7.95
N TYR A 94 -8.04 -6.29 -7.30
CA TYR A 94 -7.08 -7.38 -7.38
C TYR A 94 -7.72 -8.73 -7.03
N ARG A 95 -8.51 -8.80 -5.96
CA ARG A 95 -9.21 -10.02 -5.51
C ARG A 95 -10.35 -10.39 -6.45
N LEU A 96 -11.17 -9.43 -6.87
CA LEU A 96 -12.29 -9.68 -7.78
C LEU A 96 -11.82 -10.25 -9.12
N ASN A 97 -10.74 -9.69 -9.68
CA ASN A 97 -10.14 -10.15 -10.93
C ASN A 97 -9.56 -11.57 -10.83
N ARG A 98 -9.33 -12.09 -9.62
CA ARG A 98 -8.74 -13.41 -9.35
C ARG A 98 -9.73 -14.39 -8.70
N ARG A 99 -11.01 -14.03 -8.62
CA ARG A 99 -12.07 -14.86 -8.02
C ARG A 99 -12.18 -16.24 -8.66
N GLU A 100 -11.98 -16.34 -9.97
CA GLU A 100 -12.02 -17.62 -10.67
C GLU A 100 -10.90 -18.56 -10.22
N GLY A 101 -9.69 -18.06 -10.02
CA GLY A 101 -8.59 -18.84 -9.45
C GLY A 101 -8.90 -19.30 -8.02
N ALA A 102 -9.55 -18.45 -7.22
CA ALA A 102 -10.01 -18.82 -5.88
C ALA A 102 -11.09 -19.92 -5.92
N ARG A 103 -12.04 -19.85 -6.87
CA ARG A 103 -13.07 -20.88 -7.08
C ARG A 103 -12.45 -22.23 -7.41
N LEU A 104 -11.56 -22.28 -8.41
CA LEU A 104 -10.84 -23.49 -8.80
C LEU A 104 -10.00 -24.04 -7.63
N LYS A 105 -9.38 -23.16 -6.85
CA LYS A 105 -8.62 -23.57 -5.67
C LYS A 105 -9.52 -24.21 -4.61
N ALA A 106 -10.71 -23.66 -4.37
CA ALA A 106 -11.69 -24.25 -3.45
C ALA A 106 -12.14 -25.65 -3.92
N GLU A 107 -12.41 -25.82 -5.21
CA GLU A 107 -12.80 -27.11 -5.81
C GLU A 107 -11.69 -28.17 -5.77
N SER A 108 -10.43 -27.75 -5.67
CA SER A 108 -9.31 -28.68 -5.53
C SER A 108 -9.20 -29.33 -4.15
N TYR A 109 -9.91 -28.81 -3.14
CA TYR A 109 -9.92 -29.38 -1.80
C TYR A 109 -11.03 -30.44 -1.66
N PRO A 110 -10.80 -31.51 -0.87
CA PRO A 110 -11.87 -32.42 -0.52
C PRO A 110 -12.96 -31.64 0.23
N THR A 111 -14.22 -31.86 -0.12
CA THR A 111 -15.34 -31.41 0.73
C THR A 111 -15.22 -32.10 2.10
N PRO A 112 -15.43 -31.37 3.22
CA PRO A 112 -15.42 -31.95 4.55
C PRO A 112 -16.36 -33.15 4.70
#